data_AF-A0A1E1KC33-F1
#
_entry.id   AF-A0A1E1KC33-F1
#
_cell.length_a   1.000
_cell.length_b   1.000
_cell.length_c   1.000
_cell.angle_alpha   90.00
_cell.angle_beta   90.00
_cell.angle_gamma   90.00
#
_symmetry.space_group_name_H-M   'P 1'
#
loop_
_entity.id
_entity.type
_entity.pdbx_description
1 polymer ?
#
loop_
_entity_poly.entity_id
_entity_poly.type
_entity_poly.pdbx_seq_one_letter_code
_entity_poly.pdbx_strand_id
1 'polypeptide(L)'
;MMPRIFHDAFQVCIWLGDDAEESDELPGFLSQLLDLAHVDSIASTKWEQWQAFARLLMRPWLERRWVLQELMIAKEATLYCGLDFAISWTDLADAVSLFGSRT
;
A
#
# COMPACT_ATOMS: atom_id res chain seq x y z
N MET A 1 -18.40 -18.75 -5.38
CA MET A 1 -18.96 -17.56 -6.07
C MET A 1 -18.52 -16.33 -5.28
N MET A 2 -18.00 -15.27 -5.89
CA MET A 2 -17.10 -14.23 -5.30
C MET A 2 -15.60 -14.56 -5.28
N PRO A 3 -15.06 -15.59 -4.58
CA PRO A 3 -13.62 -15.90 -4.64
C PRO A 3 -13.11 -16.16 -6.06
N ARG A 4 -13.94 -16.80 -6.88
CA ARG A 4 -13.62 -17.07 -8.30
C ARG A 4 -13.43 -15.81 -9.13
N ILE A 5 -14.13 -14.72 -8.82
CA ILE A 5 -14.03 -13.49 -9.61
C ILE A 5 -12.64 -12.87 -9.41
N PHE A 6 -12.18 -12.78 -8.16
CA PHE A 6 -10.85 -12.26 -7.85
C PHE A 6 -9.73 -13.20 -8.31
N HIS A 7 -9.95 -14.53 -8.19
CA HIS A 7 -9.00 -15.53 -8.69
C HIS A 7 -8.83 -15.51 -10.21
N ASP A 8 -9.95 -15.46 -10.94
CA ASP A 8 -9.94 -15.59 -12.40
C ASP A 8 -9.61 -14.26 -13.09
N ALA A 9 -9.77 -13.13 -12.41
CA ALA A 9 -9.35 -11.82 -12.89
C ALA A 9 -7.87 -11.81 -13.27
N PHE A 10 -7.54 -10.99 -14.29
CA PHE A 10 -6.15 -10.70 -14.64
C PHE A 10 -5.48 -9.88 -13.54
N GLN A 11 -6.18 -8.84 -13.08
CA GLN A 11 -5.72 -7.93 -12.03
C GLN A 11 -6.92 -7.40 -11.25
N VAL A 12 -6.73 -7.21 -9.94
CA VAL A 12 -7.69 -6.55 -9.06
C VAL A 12 -7.20 -5.12 -8.81
N CYS A 13 -7.98 -4.14 -9.26
CA CYS A 13 -7.70 -2.72 -9.05
C CYS A 13 -8.50 -2.20 -7.86
N ILE A 14 -7.81 -1.73 -6.82
CA ILE A 14 -8.41 -1.26 -5.57
C ILE A 14 -8.28 0.25 -5.51
N TRP A 15 -9.40 0.96 -5.42
CA TRP A 15 -9.41 2.41 -5.24
C TRP A 15 -9.55 2.77 -3.76
N LEU A 16 -8.54 3.43 -3.20
CA LEU A 16 -8.48 3.83 -1.78
C LEU A 16 -9.14 5.17 -1.49
N GLY A 17 -9.56 5.89 -2.53
CA GLY A 17 -10.14 7.22 -2.44
C GLY A 17 -9.25 8.27 -3.09
N ASP A 18 -9.72 9.51 -3.05
CA ASP A 18 -8.96 10.64 -3.57
C ASP A 18 -7.71 10.91 -2.75
N ASP A 19 -6.76 11.47 -3.47
CA ASP A 19 -5.57 12.05 -2.91
C ASP A 19 -5.95 13.12 -1.88
N ALA A 20 -5.59 12.91 -0.63
CA ALA A 20 -5.86 13.88 0.42
C ALA A 20 -4.63 14.78 0.57
N GLU A 21 -4.55 15.88 -0.20
CA GLU A 21 -3.60 17.03 -0.13
C GLU A 21 -2.10 16.79 0.22
N GLU A 22 -1.63 15.56 0.43
CA GLU A 22 -0.35 15.23 1.06
C GLU A 22 0.32 13.98 0.43
N SER A 23 -0.23 13.44 -0.65
CA SER A 23 0.27 12.21 -1.32
C SER A 23 1.48 12.41 -2.21
N ASP A 24 1.83 13.64 -2.59
CA ASP A 24 2.97 13.88 -3.49
C ASP A 24 4.27 13.23 -2.95
N GLU A 25 4.41 13.13 -1.62
CA GLU A 25 5.58 12.55 -0.96
C GLU A 25 5.50 11.02 -0.75
N LEU A 26 4.30 10.44 -0.83
CA LEU A 26 4.05 9.02 -0.51
C LEU A 26 4.70 8.04 -1.52
N PRO A 27 4.61 8.21 -2.86
CA PRO A 27 5.28 7.32 -3.80
C PRO A 27 6.80 7.35 -3.66
N GLY A 28 7.38 8.53 -3.45
CA GLY A 28 8.81 8.68 -3.22
C GLY A 28 9.25 7.97 -1.93
N PHE A 29 8.49 8.14 -0.86
CA PHE A 29 8.73 7.45 0.41
C PHE A 29 8.65 5.92 0.29
N LEU A 30 7.63 5.39 -0.39
CA LEU A 30 7.48 3.95 -0.57
C LEU A 30 8.59 3.36 -1.42
N SER A 31 9.00 4.05 -2.50
CA SER A 31 10.15 3.65 -3.30
C SER A 31 11.42 3.59 -2.45
N GLN A 32 11.63 4.58 -1.58
CA GLN A 32 12.76 4.63 -0.65
C GLN A 32 12.73 3.49 0.38
N LEU A 33 11.54 3.10 0.84
CA LEU A 33 11.36 2.08 1.87
C LEU A 33 11.51 0.65 1.29
N LEU A 34 11.12 0.45 0.04
CA LEU A 34 11.23 -0.82 -0.68
C LEU A 34 12.60 -1.05 -1.31
N ASP A 35 13.41 0.00 -1.47
CA ASP A 35 14.81 -0.11 -1.91
C ASP A 35 15.68 -0.69 -0.78
N LEU A 36 15.56 -2.01 -0.60
CA LEU A 36 16.25 -2.86 0.38
C LEU A 36 17.79 -2.82 0.29
N ALA A 37 18.36 -2.11 -0.68
CA ALA A 37 19.81 -1.94 -0.84
C ALA A 37 20.42 -0.91 0.14
N HIS A 38 19.62 -0.03 0.76
CA HIS A 38 20.10 0.98 1.70
C HIS A 38 19.23 1.06 2.96
N VAL A 39 19.49 0.17 3.92
CA VAL A 39 18.91 0.25 5.28
C VAL A 39 19.17 1.63 5.93
N ASP A 40 20.27 2.29 5.55
CA ASP A 40 20.63 3.65 5.98
C ASP A 40 19.66 4.73 5.49
N SER A 41 19.00 4.48 4.35
CA SER A 41 18.03 5.43 3.76
C SER A 41 16.82 5.61 4.67
N ILE A 42 16.36 4.54 5.32
CA ILE A 42 15.18 4.56 6.20
C ILE A 42 15.45 5.32 7.52
N ALA A 43 16.72 5.45 7.92
CA ALA A 43 17.08 6.25 9.10
C ALA A 43 16.96 7.76 8.86
N SER A 44 17.00 8.19 7.59
CA SER A 44 16.86 9.60 7.20
C SER A 44 15.41 10.03 6.96
N THR A 45 14.45 9.12 7.11
CA THR A 45 13.05 9.40 6.80
C THR A 45 12.40 10.24 7.88
N LYS A 46 11.70 11.28 7.45
CA LYS A 46 11.02 12.25 8.31
C LYS A 46 9.73 11.67 8.89
N TRP A 47 9.30 12.24 10.01
CA TRP A 47 8.08 11.84 10.70
C TRP A 47 6.83 12.04 9.84
N GLU A 48 6.79 13.09 9.01
CA GLU A 48 5.67 13.42 8.13
C GLU A 48 5.41 12.31 7.10
N GLN A 49 6.47 11.69 6.59
CA GLN A 49 6.38 10.58 5.62
C GLN A 49 5.80 9.32 6.27
N TRP A 50 6.18 9.04 7.52
CA TRP A 50 5.55 7.97 8.31
C TRP A 50 4.09 8.27 8.63
N GLN A 51 3.74 9.53 8.90
CA GLN A 51 2.34 9.92 9.11
C GLN A 51 1.50 9.73 7.84
N ALA A 52 2.01 10.12 6.66
CA ALA A 52 1.34 9.90 5.39
C ALA A 52 1.09 8.40 5.14
N PHE A 53 2.11 7.56 5.41
CA PHE A 53 1.97 6.11 5.30
C PHE A 53 0.97 5.53 6.31
N ALA A 54 0.99 5.98 7.57
CA ALA A 54 0.01 5.57 8.55
C ALA A 54 -1.42 5.97 8.14
N ARG A 55 -1.61 7.16 7.55
CA ARG A 55 -2.92 7.60 7.01
C ARG A 55 -3.39 6.71 5.87
N LEU A 56 -2.50 6.24 4.99
CA LEU A 56 -2.82 5.25 3.97
C LEU A 56 -3.32 3.95 4.62
N LEU A 57 -2.63 3.47 5.67
CA LEU A 57 -3.01 2.24 6.39
C LEU A 57 -4.31 2.37 7.20
N MET A 58 -4.75 3.58 7.52
CA MET A 58 -6.02 3.87 8.19
C MET A 58 -7.19 4.09 7.22
N ARG A 59 -7.00 3.92 5.90
CA ARG A 59 -8.10 4.11 4.94
C ARG A 59 -9.23 3.08 5.18
N PRO A 60 -10.51 3.48 5.12
CA PRO A 60 -11.65 2.60 5.44
C PRO A 60 -11.73 1.31 4.63
N TRP A 61 -11.09 1.27 3.46
CA TRP A 61 -11.01 0.04 2.67
C TRP A 61 -10.30 -1.08 3.47
N LEU A 62 -9.20 -0.79 4.17
CA LEU A 62 -8.43 -1.78 4.94
C LEU A 62 -9.21 -2.36 6.14
N GLU A 63 -10.23 -1.67 6.63
CA GLU A 63 -11.08 -2.13 7.74
C GLU A 63 -12.17 -3.11 7.29
N ARG A 64 -12.37 -3.30 5.98
CA ARG A 64 -13.45 -4.15 5.47
C ARG A 64 -13.12 -5.63 5.66
N ARG A 65 -14.10 -6.38 6.17
CA ARG A 65 -14.02 -7.83 6.41
C ARG A 65 -13.61 -8.67 5.18
N TRP A 66 -13.87 -8.17 3.97
CA TRP A 66 -13.67 -8.91 2.72
C TRP A 66 -12.36 -8.59 1.99
N VAL A 67 -11.54 -7.68 2.52
CA VAL A 67 -10.22 -7.30 1.95
C VAL A 67 -9.32 -8.51 1.72
N LEU A 68 -9.33 -9.46 2.66
CA LEU A 68 -8.56 -10.70 2.54
C LEU A 68 -8.92 -11.49 1.27
N GLN A 69 -10.18 -11.50 0.85
CA GLN A 69 -10.59 -12.23 -0.36
C GLN A 69 -10.21 -11.47 -1.64
N GLU A 70 -10.24 -10.15 -1.59
CA GLU A 70 -9.85 -9.27 -2.70
C GLU A 70 -8.34 -9.35 -2.95
N LEU A 71 -7.55 -9.47 -1.88
CA LEU A 71 -6.08 -9.45 -1.94
C LEU A 71 -5.45 -10.84 -2.07
N MET A 72 -5.80 -11.78 -1.18
CA MET A 72 -5.07 -13.06 -1.08
C MET A 72 -5.38 -14.02 -2.22
N ILE A 73 -6.52 -13.81 -2.89
CA ILE A 73 -7.00 -14.70 -3.95
C ILE A 73 -6.66 -14.15 -5.34
N ALA A 74 -6.37 -12.85 -5.44
CA ALA A 74 -5.99 -12.21 -6.68
C ALA A 74 -4.64 -12.73 -7.18
N LYS A 75 -4.50 -12.87 -8.51
CA LYS A 75 -3.20 -13.10 -9.14
C LYS A 75 -2.31 -11.88 -9.02
N GLU A 76 -2.89 -10.71 -9.26
CA GLU A 76 -2.25 -9.41 -9.11
C GLU A 76 -3.26 -8.45 -8.48
N ALA A 77 -2.79 -7.65 -7.52
CA ALA A 77 -3.60 -6.63 -6.86
C ALA A 77 -2.81 -5.32 -6.80
N THR A 78 -3.43 -4.25 -7.28
CA THR A 78 -2.85 -2.91 -7.29
C THR A 78 -3.78 -1.95 -6.59
N LEU A 79 -3.23 -1.23 -5.61
CA LEU A 79 -3.92 -0.20 -4.87
C LEU A 79 -3.62 1.15 -5.51
N TYR A 80 -4.67 1.93 -5.72
CA TYR A 80 -4.63 3.26 -6.30
C TYR A 80 -5.16 4.25 -5.26
N CYS A 81 -4.46 5.37 -5.08
CA CYS A 81 -4.91 6.49 -4.26
C CYS A 81 -4.77 7.75 -5.11
N GLY A 82 -5.87 8.45 -5.38
CA GLY A 82 -5.83 9.55 -6.35
C GLY A 82 -5.37 9.12 -7.74
N LEU A 83 -5.05 10.10 -8.58
CA LEU A 83 -4.71 9.85 -9.98
C LEU A 83 -3.25 9.45 -10.18
N ASP A 84 -2.37 9.87 -9.28
CA ASP A 84 -0.93 9.83 -9.49
C ASP A 84 -0.22 8.75 -8.65
N PHE A 85 -0.90 8.13 -7.69
CA PHE A 85 -0.31 7.11 -6.82
C PHE A 85 -0.92 5.72 -7.04
N ALA A 86 -0.06 4.75 -7.32
CA ALA A 86 -0.38 3.33 -7.37
C ALA A 86 0.74 2.50 -6.75
N ILE A 87 0.38 1.43 -6.04
CA ILE A 87 1.32 0.48 -5.43
C ILE A 87 0.77 -0.95 -5.53
N SER A 88 1.64 -1.93 -5.78
CA SER A 88 1.24 -3.34 -5.74
C SER A 88 0.95 -3.78 -4.29
N TRP A 89 0.06 -4.75 -4.11
CA TRP A 89 -0.20 -5.29 -2.78
C TRP A 89 1.05 -5.90 -2.13
N THR A 90 1.90 -6.57 -2.92
CA THR A 90 3.14 -7.17 -2.43
C THR A 90 4.09 -6.12 -1.87
N ASP A 91 4.28 -5.02 -2.61
CA ASP A 91 5.11 -3.91 -2.17
C ASP A 91 4.54 -3.25 -0.91
N LEU A 92 3.22 -3.05 -0.85
CA LEU A 92 2.59 -2.49 0.35
C LEU A 92 2.76 -3.42 1.57
N ALA A 93 2.61 -4.73 1.38
CA ALA A 93 2.78 -5.71 2.46
C ALA A 93 4.24 -5.76 2.97
N ASP A 94 5.21 -5.69 2.06
CA ASP A 94 6.63 -5.60 2.41
C ASP A 94 6.90 -4.32 3.19
N ALA A 95 6.35 -3.18 2.75
CA ALA A 95 6.46 -1.91 3.45
C ALA A 95 5.88 -1.95 4.87
N VAL A 96 4.72 -2.59 5.06
CA VAL A 96 4.11 -2.78 6.38
C VAL A 96 4.95 -3.68 7.27
N SER A 97 5.54 -4.75 6.71
CA SER A 97 6.41 -5.65 7.48
C SER A 97 7.65 -4.92 8.03
N LEU A 98 8.21 -3.99 7.25
CA LEU A 98 9.31 -3.13 7.66
C LEU A 98 8.88 -2.12 8.73
N PHE A 99 7.67 -1.57 8.62
CA PHE A 99 7.10 -0.68 9.64
C PHE A 99 6.94 -1.37 11.00
N GLY A 100 6.36 -2.56 11.03
CA GLY A 100 6.11 -3.32 12.27
C GLY A 100 7.39 -3.81 12.98
N SER A 101 8.52 -3.91 12.27
CA SER A 101 9.81 -4.29 12.87
C SER A 101 10.41 -3.22 13.80
N ARG A 102 9.85 -2.01 13.82
CA ARG A 102 10.39 -0.83 14.53
C ARG A 102 9.52 -0.29 15.67
N THR A 103 8.35 -0.87 15.94
CA THR A 103 7.48 -0.54 17.09
C THR A 103 7.64 -1.56 18.21
#